data_AF-A0A7C1QPE0-F1
#
_entry.id   AF-A0A7C1QPE0-F1
#
_cell.length_a   1.000
_cell.length_b   1.000
_cell.length_c   1.000
_cell.angle_alpha   90.00
_cell.angle_beta   90.00
_cell.angle_gamma   90.00
#
_symmetry.space_group_name_H-M   'P 1'
#
loop_
_entity.id
_entity.type
_entity.pdbx_description
1 polymer ?
#
loop_
_entity_poly.entity_id
_entity_poly.type
_entity_poly.pdbx_seq_one_letter_code
_entity_poly.pdbx_strand_id
1 'polypeptide(L)'
;MNQEAKKTIVNSWNEWDPLKHIIIGRADGTMVQAPETALQRDWPEDGFPLGKYGPYPQEMVDNANEQLDNFAKILESRGIRVDRPTPIDFSQMVQTPDWKQETMFGCAPVRDILLTVGNEILEATMSYRSRWFEFLCYRPLFERYFKEDPNFRFEAAPKPRLSEHTYKKDWWKEWNSLSEEKQYERAEKGDWVISEQELLFDAADVVRYGRDLFVQKSMVTNDAGIDWLGRHFPDHRIHKVGRRELLPWHMDTTLIPLRPGLGIINPTRPPLDKVELDFFEKNDWEILEAPKSLLEKKYPLDFCSWWLSMNTLVLDPKTICVEASET
;
A
#
# COMPACT_ATOMS: atom_id res chain seq x y z
N MET A 1 -34.64 15.88 14.83
CA MET A 1 -34.07 16.48 13.60
C MET A 1 -33.47 15.34 12.81
N ASN A 2 -34.05 14.99 11.66
CA ASN A 2 -33.44 14.02 10.75
C ASN A 2 -32.10 14.61 10.31
N GLN A 3 -30.99 14.05 10.78
CA GLN A 3 -29.72 14.25 10.09
C GLN A 3 -29.94 13.64 8.71
N GLU A 4 -30.11 14.46 7.67
CA GLU A 4 -29.89 13.97 6.31
C GLU A 4 -28.53 13.28 6.33
N ALA A 5 -28.53 11.96 6.10
CA ALA A 5 -27.31 11.19 6.03
C ALA A 5 -26.39 11.90 5.03
N LYS A 6 -25.25 12.38 5.51
CA LYS A 6 -24.31 13.19 4.73
C LYS A 6 -23.86 12.31 3.56
N LYS A 7 -24.37 12.59 2.35
CA LYS A 7 -24.10 11.79 1.15
C LYS A 7 -22.59 11.69 0.95
N THR A 8 -22.11 10.49 0.59
CA THR A 8 -20.71 10.31 0.23
C THR A 8 -20.40 11.11 -1.04
N ILE A 9 -19.20 11.69 -1.10
CA ILE A 9 -18.61 12.26 -2.30
C ILE A 9 -17.21 11.68 -2.41
N VAL A 10 -16.93 10.99 -3.51
CA VAL A 10 -15.59 10.51 -3.83
C VAL A 10 -14.90 11.61 -4.62
N ASN A 11 -13.94 12.29 -3.99
CA ASN A 11 -13.10 13.26 -4.67
C ASN A 11 -11.77 13.45 -3.91
N SER A 12 -10.66 12.96 -4.47
CA SER A 12 -9.33 13.19 -3.88
C SER A 12 -8.24 13.17 -4.95
N TRP A 13 -7.44 14.23 -5.03
CA TRP A 13 -6.41 14.42 -6.06
C TRP A 13 -4.98 14.33 -5.55
N ASN A 14 -4.75 14.51 -4.25
CA ASN A 14 -3.44 14.56 -3.63
C ASN A 14 -3.53 14.05 -2.19
N GLU A 15 -2.39 14.01 -1.50
CA GLU A 15 -2.30 13.50 -0.13
C GLU A 15 -2.41 14.57 0.97
N TRP A 16 -2.63 15.85 0.65
CA TRP A 16 -2.51 16.94 1.64
C TRP A 16 -3.71 17.90 1.73
N ASP A 17 -4.62 17.88 0.75
CA ASP A 17 -5.83 18.70 0.80
C ASP A 17 -6.69 18.30 2.01
N PRO A 18 -7.50 19.23 2.57
CA PRO A 18 -8.27 18.97 3.79
C PRO A 18 -9.13 17.70 3.70
N LEU A 19 -8.79 16.72 4.52
CA LEU A 19 -9.42 15.42 4.57
C LEU A 19 -10.85 15.55 5.11
N LYS A 20 -11.82 14.91 4.43
CA LYS A 20 -13.24 14.94 4.80
C LYS A 20 -13.83 13.57 5.09
N HIS A 21 -13.27 12.54 4.44
CA HIS A 21 -13.76 11.18 4.51
C HIS A 21 -12.59 10.22 4.26
N ILE A 22 -12.44 9.21 5.10
CA ILE A 22 -11.41 8.17 5.00
C ILE A 22 -12.00 6.79 5.27
N ILE A 23 -11.37 5.76 4.70
CA ILE A 23 -11.60 4.36 5.06
C ILE A 23 -10.43 3.91 5.93
N ILE A 24 -10.73 3.45 7.16
CA ILE A 24 -9.73 2.84 8.05
C ILE A 24 -9.92 1.33 8.03
N GLY A 25 -8.83 0.59 7.88
CA GLY A 25 -8.85 -0.87 7.83
C GLY A 25 -9.28 -1.54 9.15
N ARG A 26 -9.27 -2.87 9.14
CA ARG A 26 -9.58 -3.72 10.30
C ARG A 26 -8.54 -4.81 10.44
N ALA A 27 -8.12 -5.07 11.68
CA ALA A 27 -7.22 -6.18 12.00
C ALA A 27 -7.96 -7.53 12.09
N ASP A 28 -9.29 -7.50 12.16
CA ASP A 28 -10.17 -8.66 12.30
C ASP A 28 -9.83 -9.79 11.31
N GLY A 29 -9.55 -10.97 11.86
CA GLY A 29 -9.28 -12.18 11.08
C GLY A 29 -7.99 -12.17 10.26
N THR A 30 -7.12 -11.17 10.43
CA THR A 30 -5.86 -11.08 9.67
C THR A 30 -5.02 -12.34 9.87
N MET A 31 -4.49 -12.85 8.78
CA MET A 31 -3.65 -14.04 8.73
C MET A 31 -2.22 -13.65 8.38
N VAL A 32 -1.26 -14.32 9.00
CA VAL A 32 0.02 -14.54 8.31
C VAL A 32 -0.27 -15.50 7.17
N GLN A 33 -0.19 -15.00 5.95
CA GLN A 33 -0.59 -15.67 4.71
C GLN A 33 0.08 -17.04 4.55
N ALA A 34 -0.67 -18.03 4.06
CA ALA A 34 -0.11 -19.31 3.67
C ALA A 34 0.97 -19.14 2.59
N PRO A 35 1.98 -20.05 2.53
CA PRO A 35 3.11 -19.92 1.63
C PRO A 35 2.66 -19.73 0.18
N GLU A 36 3.21 -18.72 -0.48
CA GLU A 36 2.93 -18.38 -1.87
C GLU A 36 4.20 -17.94 -2.60
N THR A 37 4.18 -17.89 -3.94
CA THR A 37 5.38 -17.59 -4.74
C THR A 37 5.83 -16.13 -4.60
N ALA A 38 4.90 -15.21 -4.43
CA ALA A 38 5.16 -13.78 -4.40
C ALA A 38 5.95 -13.31 -3.17
N LEU A 39 5.89 -14.07 -2.07
CA LEU A 39 6.38 -13.64 -0.77
C LEU A 39 6.97 -14.81 0.02
N GLN A 40 8.15 -14.61 0.60
CA GLN A 40 8.70 -15.48 1.64
C GLN A 40 8.79 -14.74 2.97
N ARG A 41 8.48 -15.47 4.04
CA ARG A 41 8.46 -14.98 5.41
C ARG A 41 9.17 -15.97 6.30
N ASP A 42 10.21 -15.52 6.97
CA ASP A 42 11.04 -16.36 7.84
C ASP A 42 11.45 -15.57 9.09
N TRP A 43 10.68 -15.73 10.18
CA TRP A 43 10.94 -15.12 11.49
C TRP A 43 11.09 -16.19 12.57
N PRO A 44 12.16 -16.99 12.53
CA PRO A 44 12.36 -18.06 13.49
C PRO A 44 12.46 -17.52 14.94
N GLU A 45 12.97 -16.30 15.12
CA GLU A 45 13.07 -15.63 16.43
C GLU A 45 11.71 -15.31 17.05
N ASP A 46 10.70 -15.05 16.22
CA ASP A 46 9.31 -14.82 16.64
C ASP A 46 8.50 -16.13 16.73
N GLY A 47 9.17 -17.28 16.61
CA GLY A 47 8.51 -18.59 16.56
C GLY A 47 7.75 -18.82 15.25
N PHE A 48 8.13 -18.11 14.18
CA PHE A 48 7.48 -18.14 12.87
C PHE A 48 8.46 -18.47 11.72
N PRO A 49 9.04 -19.68 11.71
CA PRO A 49 9.99 -20.08 10.68
C PRO A 49 9.32 -20.19 9.30
N LEU A 50 10.15 -20.18 8.25
CA LEU A 50 9.73 -20.28 6.85
C LEU A 50 8.68 -21.38 6.64
N GLY A 51 7.57 -20.99 6.02
CA GLY A 51 6.48 -21.89 5.68
C GLY A 51 5.38 -22.02 6.74
N LYS A 52 5.60 -21.49 7.97
CA LYS A 52 4.53 -21.36 8.95
C LYS A 52 3.52 -20.31 8.45
N TYR A 53 2.25 -20.50 8.78
CA TYR A 53 1.15 -19.59 8.47
C TYR A 53 0.04 -19.76 9.52
N GLY A 54 -0.91 -18.84 9.58
CA GLY A 54 -2.03 -18.92 10.53
C GLY A 54 -2.56 -17.55 10.95
N PRO A 55 -3.60 -17.52 11.79
CA PRO A 55 -4.13 -16.26 12.30
C PRO A 55 -3.09 -15.54 13.15
N TYR A 56 -3.14 -14.22 13.11
CA TYR A 56 -2.45 -13.42 14.11
C TYR A 56 -2.97 -13.76 15.53
N PRO A 57 -2.13 -13.66 16.58
CA PRO A 57 -2.59 -13.85 17.95
C PRO A 57 -3.76 -12.93 18.27
N GLN A 58 -4.82 -13.46 18.90
CA GLN A 58 -6.04 -12.69 19.14
C GLN A 58 -5.79 -11.42 19.96
N GLU A 59 -4.92 -11.48 20.97
CA GLU A 59 -4.52 -10.30 21.76
C GLU A 59 -3.89 -9.20 20.88
N MET A 60 -3.09 -9.57 19.87
CA MET A 60 -2.50 -8.61 18.93
C MET A 60 -3.58 -7.98 18.03
N VAL A 61 -4.56 -8.79 17.57
CA VAL A 61 -5.70 -8.31 16.79
C VAL A 61 -6.56 -7.34 17.61
N ASP A 62 -6.85 -7.68 18.86
CA ASP A 62 -7.65 -6.86 19.76
C ASP A 62 -6.96 -5.52 20.05
N ASN A 63 -5.66 -5.54 20.37
CA ASN A 63 -4.86 -4.34 20.59
C ASN A 63 -4.79 -3.45 19.33
N ALA A 64 -4.60 -4.04 18.16
CA ALA A 64 -4.57 -3.30 16.90
C ALA A 64 -5.94 -2.66 16.60
N ASN A 65 -7.04 -3.37 16.82
CA ASN A 65 -8.38 -2.82 16.64
C ASN A 65 -8.71 -1.71 17.66
N GLU A 66 -8.26 -1.83 18.91
CA GLU A 66 -8.39 -0.74 19.88
C GLU A 66 -7.67 0.53 19.40
N GLN A 67 -6.44 0.40 18.90
CA GLN A 67 -5.69 1.53 18.34
C GLN A 67 -6.35 2.12 17.10
N LEU A 68 -6.82 1.29 16.16
CA LEU A 68 -7.54 1.74 14.97
C LEU A 68 -8.87 2.44 15.31
N ASP A 69 -9.60 1.95 16.31
CA ASP A 69 -10.85 2.56 16.78
C ASP A 69 -10.58 3.89 17.49
N ASN A 70 -9.50 3.99 18.26
CA ASN A 70 -9.09 5.25 18.88
C ASN A 70 -8.64 6.26 17.83
N PHE A 71 -7.91 5.83 16.80
CA PHE A 71 -7.55 6.69 15.68
C PHE A 71 -8.79 7.17 14.91
N ALA A 72 -9.75 6.29 14.64
CA ALA A 72 -11.04 6.66 14.05
C ALA A 72 -11.74 7.77 14.86
N LYS A 73 -11.84 7.61 16.19
CA LYS A 73 -12.44 8.63 17.07
C LYS A 73 -11.70 9.97 17.02
N ILE A 74 -10.36 9.97 16.92
CA ILE A 74 -9.57 11.20 16.77
C ILE A 74 -9.97 11.92 15.48
N LEU A 75 -10.08 11.20 14.35
CA LEU A 75 -10.49 11.79 13.08
C LEU A 75 -11.95 12.29 13.11
N GLU A 76 -12.86 11.50 13.67
CA GLU A 76 -14.27 11.87 13.83
C GLU A 76 -14.44 13.13 14.69
N SER A 77 -13.64 13.28 15.76
CA SER A 77 -13.64 14.49 16.60
C SER A 77 -13.22 15.76 15.84
N ARG A 78 -12.48 15.60 14.73
CA ARG A 78 -12.09 16.66 13.80
C ARG A 78 -13.10 16.85 12.66
N GLY A 79 -14.23 16.14 12.69
CA GLY A 79 -15.30 16.23 11.69
C GLY A 79 -15.04 15.44 10.41
N ILE A 80 -14.02 14.58 10.40
CA ILE A 80 -13.70 13.67 9.29
C ILE A 80 -14.62 12.45 9.41
N ARG A 81 -15.32 12.10 8.34
CA ARG A 81 -16.12 10.87 8.29
C ARG A 81 -15.19 9.67 8.18
N VAL A 82 -15.42 8.64 8.99
CA VAL A 82 -14.68 7.38 8.92
C VAL A 82 -15.63 6.27 8.50
N ASP A 83 -15.25 5.52 7.47
CA ASP A 83 -15.87 4.25 7.11
C ASP A 83 -14.88 3.11 7.33
N ARG A 84 -15.39 1.88 7.49
CA ARG A 84 -14.58 0.68 7.78
C ARG A 84 -14.96 -0.44 6.80
N PRO A 85 -14.00 -1.25 6.32
CA PRO A 85 -14.32 -2.42 5.51
C PRO A 85 -15.13 -3.46 6.31
N THR A 86 -15.74 -4.38 5.57
CA THR A 86 -16.38 -5.57 6.13
C THR A 86 -15.44 -6.77 5.94
N PRO A 87 -14.79 -7.26 7.01
CA PRO A 87 -13.91 -8.42 6.92
C PRO A 87 -14.67 -9.65 6.41
N ILE A 88 -13.95 -10.53 5.71
CA ILE A 88 -14.42 -11.86 5.34
C ILE A 88 -13.62 -12.90 6.13
N ASP A 89 -13.98 -14.18 6.02
CA ASP A 89 -13.18 -15.25 6.62
C ASP A 89 -11.86 -15.43 5.84
N PHE A 90 -10.80 -14.78 6.29
CA PHE A 90 -9.48 -14.85 5.66
C PHE A 90 -8.78 -16.20 5.86
N SER A 91 -9.29 -17.07 6.74
CA SER A 91 -8.79 -18.44 6.90
C SER A 91 -9.34 -19.40 5.84
N GLN A 92 -10.36 -18.97 5.09
CA GLN A 92 -10.95 -19.76 4.03
C GLN A 92 -9.96 -19.95 2.87
N MET A 93 -9.76 -21.20 2.49
CA MET A 93 -9.03 -21.55 1.27
C MET A 93 -9.74 -21.02 0.03
N VAL A 94 -8.96 -20.42 -0.87
CA VAL A 94 -9.44 -19.86 -2.13
C VAL A 94 -8.65 -20.43 -3.32
N GLN A 95 -9.26 -20.45 -4.49
CA GLN A 95 -8.61 -20.96 -5.70
C GLN A 95 -9.16 -20.26 -6.95
N THR A 96 -8.35 -20.30 -8.01
CA THR A 96 -8.71 -20.02 -9.40
C THR A 96 -8.42 -21.27 -10.23
N PRO A 97 -8.70 -21.27 -11.55
CA PRO A 97 -8.25 -22.38 -12.40
C PRO A 97 -6.73 -22.61 -12.41
N ASP A 98 -5.92 -21.62 -12.01
CA ASP A 98 -4.45 -21.66 -12.12
C ASP A 98 -3.73 -21.95 -10.80
N TRP A 99 -4.37 -21.70 -9.66
CA TRP A 99 -3.72 -21.81 -8.36
C TRP A 99 -4.70 -22.01 -7.21
N LYS A 100 -4.16 -22.51 -6.10
CA LYS A 100 -4.83 -22.66 -4.80
C LYS A 100 -4.03 -21.90 -3.75
N GLN A 101 -4.72 -21.25 -2.81
CA GLN A 101 -4.13 -20.51 -1.70
C GLN A 101 -4.86 -20.87 -0.40
N GLU A 102 -4.14 -21.40 0.59
CA GLU A 102 -4.77 -21.97 1.79
C GLU A 102 -5.35 -20.92 2.73
N THR A 103 -4.77 -19.71 2.79
CA THR A 103 -5.32 -18.57 3.54
C THR A 103 -5.09 -17.27 2.78
N MET A 104 -6.03 -16.33 2.96
CA MET A 104 -5.91 -14.96 2.49
C MET A 104 -5.07 -14.12 3.45
N PHE A 105 -5.04 -12.79 3.27
CA PHE A 105 -4.30 -11.87 4.12
C PHE A 105 -5.18 -11.19 5.19
N GLY A 106 -5.86 -10.11 4.83
CA GLY A 106 -6.60 -9.24 5.75
C GLY A 106 -7.10 -8.01 4.99
N CYS A 107 -7.62 -7.01 5.72
CA CYS A 107 -8.10 -5.75 5.12
C CYS A 107 -7.66 -4.51 5.91
N ALA A 108 -6.60 -4.65 6.72
CA ALA A 108 -5.99 -3.54 7.46
C ALA A 108 -5.34 -2.49 6.54
N PRO A 109 -4.48 -2.86 5.56
CA PRO A 109 -3.83 -1.88 4.71
C PRO A 109 -4.68 -1.56 3.47
N VAL A 110 -5.70 -0.74 3.70
CA VAL A 110 -6.65 -0.25 2.68
C VAL A 110 -5.94 0.41 1.49
N ARG A 111 -4.81 1.08 1.78
CA ARG A 111 -4.01 1.83 0.80
C ARG A 111 -3.43 0.95 -0.30
N ASP A 112 -3.20 -0.33 -0.02
CA ASP A 112 -2.52 -1.24 -0.93
C ASP A 112 -3.40 -1.62 -2.12
N ILE A 113 -4.72 -1.72 -1.93
CA ILE A 113 -5.66 -2.16 -2.96
C ILE A 113 -6.45 -1.01 -3.60
N LEU A 114 -6.55 0.14 -2.95
CA LEU A 114 -7.43 1.23 -3.41
C LEU A 114 -6.64 2.50 -3.72
N LEU A 115 -6.64 2.88 -5.01
CA LEU A 115 -6.12 4.16 -5.48
C LEU A 115 -7.27 5.11 -5.77
N THR A 116 -7.34 6.25 -5.07
CA THR A 116 -8.35 7.28 -5.36
C THR A 116 -7.74 8.39 -6.22
N VAL A 117 -8.30 8.66 -7.40
CA VAL A 117 -7.86 9.73 -8.31
C VAL A 117 -9.07 10.54 -8.78
N GLY A 118 -9.21 11.75 -8.24
CA GLY A 118 -10.38 12.58 -8.48
C GLY A 118 -11.65 11.84 -8.02
N ASN A 119 -12.62 11.69 -8.92
CA ASN A 119 -13.88 11.01 -8.64
C ASN A 119 -13.82 9.48 -8.78
N GLU A 120 -12.64 8.91 -8.99
CA GLU A 120 -12.45 7.48 -9.20
C GLU A 120 -11.82 6.82 -7.98
N ILE A 121 -12.34 5.66 -7.58
CA ILE A 121 -11.61 4.68 -6.76
C ILE A 121 -11.34 3.49 -7.67
N LEU A 122 -10.06 3.27 -7.91
CA LEU A 122 -9.53 2.19 -8.73
C LEU A 122 -9.05 1.04 -7.82
N GLU A 123 -9.64 -0.14 -8.01
CA GLU A 123 -9.12 -1.38 -7.42
C GLU A 123 -7.85 -1.79 -8.16
N ALA A 124 -6.73 -1.89 -7.42
CA ALA A 124 -5.47 -2.39 -7.92
C ALA A 124 -5.56 -3.88 -8.30
N THR A 125 -4.62 -4.33 -9.12
CA THR A 125 -4.58 -5.74 -9.53
C THR A 125 -4.26 -6.66 -8.37
N MET A 126 -3.42 -6.17 -7.45
CA MET A 126 -2.62 -6.96 -6.52
C MET A 126 -1.68 -7.91 -7.26
N SER A 127 -0.66 -8.42 -6.56
CA SER A 127 0.28 -9.42 -7.09
C SER A 127 0.36 -10.68 -6.23
N TYR A 128 -0.36 -10.71 -5.10
CA TYR A 128 -0.37 -11.83 -4.15
C TYR A 128 -1.65 -12.65 -4.32
N ARG A 129 -1.52 -13.98 -4.39
CA ARG A 129 -2.69 -14.88 -4.50
C ARG A 129 -3.57 -14.75 -3.25
N SER A 130 -2.94 -14.57 -2.10
CA SER A 130 -3.60 -14.33 -0.81
C SER A 130 -4.39 -13.01 -0.72
N ARG A 131 -4.20 -12.08 -1.64
CA ARG A 131 -4.92 -10.79 -1.71
C ARG A 131 -5.91 -10.70 -2.87
N TRP A 132 -6.06 -11.78 -3.62
CA TRP A 132 -6.89 -11.84 -4.83
C TRP A 132 -8.34 -11.39 -4.62
N PHE A 133 -8.94 -11.83 -3.50
CA PHE A 133 -10.34 -11.56 -3.13
C PHE A 133 -10.50 -10.42 -2.12
N GLU A 134 -9.43 -9.69 -1.78
CA GLU A 134 -9.47 -8.63 -0.75
C GLU A 134 -10.45 -7.49 -1.09
N PHE A 135 -10.67 -7.23 -2.38
CA PHE A 135 -11.64 -6.24 -2.85
C PHE A 135 -13.06 -6.48 -2.31
N LEU A 136 -13.42 -7.74 -1.97
CA LEU A 136 -14.73 -8.08 -1.43
C LEU A 136 -15.03 -7.34 -0.13
N CYS A 137 -14.00 -7.05 0.67
CA CYS A 137 -14.15 -6.34 1.94
C CYS A 137 -14.69 -4.91 1.78
N TYR A 138 -14.54 -4.33 0.59
CA TYR A 138 -14.92 -2.94 0.30
C TYR A 138 -16.21 -2.83 -0.53
N ARG A 139 -16.70 -3.94 -1.11
CA ARG A 139 -17.93 -3.95 -1.93
C ARG A 139 -19.13 -3.30 -1.21
N PRO A 140 -19.44 -3.59 0.07
CA PRO A 140 -20.56 -2.94 0.76
C PRO A 140 -20.44 -1.41 0.82
N LEU A 141 -19.22 -0.88 0.97
CA LEU A 141 -18.97 0.56 0.96
C LEU A 141 -19.18 1.15 -0.43
N PHE A 142 -18.61 0.53 -1.45
CA PHE A 142 -18.63 1.06 -2.80
C PHE A 142 -19.99 0.95 -3.49
N GLU A 143 -20.76 -0.10 -3.21
CA GLU A 143 -22.16 -0.18 -3.63
C GLU A 143 -23.01 0.95 -3.03
N ARG A 144 -22.70 1.38 -1.81
CA ARG A 144 -23.34 2.54 -1.18
C ARG A 144 -22.85 3.84 -1.82
N TYR A 145 -21.54 4.03 -1.98
CA TYR A 145 -20.97 5.24 -2.55
C TYR A 145 -21.47 5.48 -3.98
N PHE A 146 -21.59 4.42 -4.78
CA PHE A 146 -22.11 4.49 -6.15
C PHE A 146 -23.56 4.98 -6.22
N LYS A 147 -24.37 4.69 -5.19
CA LYS A 147 -25.76 5.20 -5.08
C LYS A 147 -25.81 6.63 -4.56
N GLU A 148 -24.85 7.03 -3.73
CA GLU A 148 -24.83 8.32 -3.05
C GLU A 148 -24.18 9.43 -3.91
N ASP A 149 -23.15 9.11 -4.68
CA ASP A 149 -22.39 10.03 -5.52
C ASP A 149 -22.57 9.72 -7.02
N PRO A 150 -23.31 10.57 -7.77
CA PRO A 150 -23.51 10.36 -9.20
C PRO A 150 -22.24 10.53 -10.04
N ASN A 151 -21.16 11.11 -9.49
CA ASN A 151 -19.89 11.26 -10.19
C ASN A 151 -18.88 10.15 -9.86
N PHE A 152 -19.18 9.29 -8.87
CA PHE A 152 -18.25 8.26 -8.45
C PHE A 152 -18.03 7.23 -9.55
N ARG A 153 -16.78 7.13 -10.00
CA ARG A 153 -16.31 6.09 -10.91
C ARG A 153 -15.74 4.95 -10.08
N PHE A 154 -16.45 3.84 -10.07
CA PHE A 154 -16.00 2.62 -9.40
C PHE A 154 -15.37 1.68 -10.41
N GLU A 155 -14.05 1.64 -10.45
CA GLU A 155 -13.29 0.95 -11.50
C GLU A 155 -12.40 -0.13 -10.91
N ALA A 156 -12.08 -1.15 -11.71
CA ALA A 156 -11.13 -2.18 -11.35
C ALA A 156 -10.11 -2.38 -12.47
N ALA A 157 -8.83 -2.43 -12.11
CA ALA A 157 -7.79 -2.83 -13.05
C ALA A 157 -8.01 -4.30 -13.50
N PRO A 158 -7.48 -4.70 -14.67
CA PRO A 158 -7.58 -6.07 -15.13
C PRO A 158 -7.07 -7.06 -14.08
N LYS A 159 -7.95 -7.94 -13.61
CA LYS A 159 -7.62 -8.94 -12.59
C LYS A 159 -6.59 -9.95 -13.15
N PRO A 160 -5.37 -10.06 -12.58
CA PRO A 160 -4.29 -10.89 -13.13
C PRO A 160 -4.45 -12.40 -12.88
N ARG A 161 -4.06 -13.28 -13.78
CA ARG A 161 -4.20 -14.74 -13.55
C ARG A 161 -3.40 -15.23 -12.34
N LEU A 162 -2.26 -14.61 -12.03
CA LEU A 162 -1.33 -15.02 -10.97
C LEU A 162 -0.88 -16.49 -11.13
N SER A 163 -0.76 -16.96 -12.38
CA SER A 163 -0.20 -18.27 -12.72
C SER A 163 1.29 -18.36 -12.38
N GLU A 164 1.91 -19.53 -12.53
CA GLU A 164 3.35 -19.70 -12.32
C GLU A 164 4.21 -18.79 -13.22
N HIS A 165 3.72 -18.36 -14.39
CA HIS A 165 4.44 -17.46 -15.30
C HIS A 165 4.47 -16.00 -14.82
N THR A 166 3.61 -15.65 -13.86
CA THR A 166 3.57 -14.33 -13.22
C THR A 166 4.80 -14.09 -12.37
N TYR A 167 5.42 -15.16 -11.88
CA TYR A 167 6.57 -15.09 -10.99
C TYR A 167 7.79 -15.70 -11.66
N LYS A 168 8.97 -15.14 -11.37
CA LYS A 168 10.24 -15.71 -11.82
C LYS A 168 10.51 -16.97 -11.02
N LYS A 169 10.60 -18.09 -11.73
CA LYS A 169 10.90 -19.40 -11.15
C LYS A 169 12.20 -19.34 -10.34
N ASP A 170 12.20 -19.97 -9.17
CA ASP A 170 13.36 -20.07 -8.27
C ASP A 170 13.93 -18.73 -7.77
N TRP A 171 13.23 -17.60 -7.99
CA TRP A 171 13.75 -16.25 -7.67
C TRP A 171 14.20 -16.10 -6.22
N TRP A 172 13.39 -16.55 -5.24
CA TRP A 172 13.77 -16.49 -3.82
C TRP A 172 14.98 -17.35 -3.48
N LYS A 173 15.09 -18.54 -4.10
CA LYS A 173 16.24 -19.43 -3.89
C LYS A 173 17.51 -18.78 -4.41
N GLU A 174 17.45 -18.17 -5.60
CA GLU A 174 18.56 -17.40 -6.16
C GLU A 174 18.89 -16.20 -5.27
N TRP A 175 17.89 -15.38 -4.93
CA TRP A 175 18.02 -14.17 -4.12
C TRP A 175 18.73 -14.45 -2.80
N ASN A 176 18.30 -15.48 -2.08
CA ASN A 176 18.86 -15.86 -0.78
C ASN A 176 20.27 -16.48 -0.89
N SER A 177 20.70 -16.88 -2.10
CA SER A 177 22.06 -17.40 -2.34
C SER A 177 23.07 -16.31 -2.72
N LEU A 178 22.59 -15.10 -3.05
CA LEU A 178 23.44 -13.97 -3.44
C LEU A 178 24.13 -13.34 -2.22
N SER A 179 25.35 -12.85 -2.41
CA SER A 179 25.94 -11.89 -1.48
C SER A 179 25.17 -10.58 -1.51
N GLU A 180 25.21 -9.81 -0.43
CA GLU A 180 24.51 -8.53 -0.32
C GLU A 180 24.84 -7.57 -1.49
N GLU A 181 26.11 -7.47 -1.90
CA GLU A 181 26.52 -6.67 -3.07
C GLU A 181 25.76 -7.07 -4.36
N LYS A 182 25.57 -8.38 -4.58
CA LYS A 182 24.86 -8.90 -5.74
C LYS A 182 23.34 -8.72 -5.63
N GLN A 183 22.81 -8.73 -4.41
CA GLN A 183 21.42 -8.35 -4.17
C GLN A 183 21.19 -6.87 -4.53
N TYR A 184 22.09 -5.96 -4.13
CA TYR A 184 22.02 -4.55 -4.55
C TYR A 184 22.14 -4.37 -6.06
N GLU A 185 23.10 -5.04 -6.72
CA GLU A 185 23.23 -4.96 -8.19
C GLU A 185 21.96 -5.43 -8.93
N ARG A 186 21.25 -6.42 -8.38
CA ARG A 186 20.00 -6.95 -8.92
C ARG A 186 18.83 -5.99 -8.62
N ALA A 187 18.79 -5.46 -7.40
CA ALA A 187 17.80 -4.51 -6.93
C ALA A 187 17.80 -3.19 -7.71
N GLU A 188 18.97 -2.62 -7.95
CA GLU A 188 19.14 -1.37 -8.71
C GLU A 188 18.72 -1.52 -10.19
N LYS A 189 18.59 -2.75 -10.69
CA LYS A 189 18.04 -3.06 -12.01
C LYS A 189 16.53 -3.30 -12.01
N GLY A 190 15.88 -3.30 -10.84
CA GLY A 190 14.47 -3.60 -10.68
C GLY A 190 14.11 -5.05 -11.05
N ASP A 191 15.03 -6.00 -10.83
CA ASP A 191 14.84 -7.42 -11.16
C ASP A 191 14.18 -8.20 -10.02
N TRP A 192 12.87 -8.01 -9.89
CA TRP A 192 12.05 -8.53 -8.79
C TRP A 192 11.35 -9.87 -9.06
N VAL A 193 10.68 -10.43 -8.06
CA VAL A 193 10.02 -11.74 -8.13
C VAL A 193 8.94 -11.82 -9.21
N ILE A 194 8.23 -10.72 -9.49
CA ILE A 194 7.20 -10.68 -10.53
C ILE A 194 7.80 -10.51 -11.94
N SER A 195 7.17 -11.11 -12.94
CA SER A 195 7.52 -11.01 -14.36
C SER A 195 6.73 -9.89 -15.06
N GLU A 196 6.97 -9.68 -16.35
CA GLU A 196 6.20 -8.76 -17.20
C GLU A 196 5.12 -9.51 -18.02
N GLN A 197 4.75 -10.73 -17.62
CA GLN A 197 3.77 -11.58 -18.32
C GLN A 197 2.36 -10.98 -18.34
N GLU A 198 2.00 -10.26 -17.28
CA GLU A 198 0.75 -9.54 -17.12
C GLU A 198 0.98 -8.27 -16.31
N LEU A 199 0.09 -7.30 -16.42
CA LEU A 199 0.20 -6.04 -15.69
C LEU A 199 -0.11 -6.24 -14.20
N LEU A 200 0.76 -5.72 -13.33
CA LEU A 200 0.64 -5.85 -11.88
C LEU A 200 1.00 -4.53 -11.21
N PHE A 201 0.20 -4.12 -10.24
CA PHE A 201 0.52 -3.06 -9.30
C PHE A 201 -0.27 -3.19 -8.00
N ASP A 202 0.34 -2.70 -6.92
CA ASP A 202 -0.36 -2.31 -5.70
C ASP A 202 -0.57 -0.79 -5.72
N ALA A 203 -1.71 -0.31 -5.23
CA ALA A 203 -2.02 1.13 -5.17
C ALA A 203 -1.05 1.91 -4.26
N ALA A 204 -0.46 1.26 -3.26
CA ALA A 204 0.49 1.88 -2.33
C ALA A 204 1.88 2.14 -2.95
N ASP A 205 2.18 1.63 -4.15
CA ASP A 205 3.34 2.08 -4.94
C ASP A 205 3.09 3.40 -5.68
N VAL A 206 1.89 3.99 -5.58
CA VAL A 206 1.52 5.25 -6.23
C VAL A 206 1.42 6.37 -5.19
N VAL A 207 2.18 7.45 -5.40
CA VAL A 207 2.09 8.69 -4.61
C VAL A 207 1.50 9.82 -5.44
N ARG A 208 0.43 10.46 -4.93
CA ARG A 208 -0.36 11.44 -5.68
C ARG A 208 0.06 12.88 -5.39
N TYR A 209 0.44 13.60 -6.44
CA TYR A 209 0.77 15.03 -6.43
C TYR A 209 -0.19 15.82 -7.33
N GLY A 210 -1.49 15.52 -7.28
CA GLY A 210 -2.48 16.12 -8.18
C GLY A 210 -2.44 15.46 -9.55
N ARG A 211 -1.95 16.19 -10.57
CA ARG A 211 -1.83 15.65 -11.94
C ARG A 211 -0.62 14.73 -12.11
N ASP A 212 0.30 14.73 -11.17
CA ASP A 212 1.51 13.91 -11.19
C ASP A 212 1.32 12.70 -10.28
N LEU A 213 1.57 11.51 -10.82
CA LEU A 213 1.56 10.26 -10.08
C LEU A 213 2.96 9.67 -10.13
N PHE A 214 3.63 9.59 -8.99
CA PHE A 214 4.92 8.91 -8.87
C PHE A 214 4.66 7.44 -8.58
N VAL A 215 5.22 6.55 -9.40
CA VAL A 215 4.96 5.12 -9.31
C VAL A 215 6.27 4.35 -9.25
N GLN A 216 6.45 3.58 -8.18
CA GLN A 216 7.64 2.77 -7.98
C GLN A 216 7.53 1.42 -8.68
N LYS A 217 8.57 1.04 -9.44
CA LYS A 217 8.75 -0.37 -9.82
C LYS A 217 9.24 -1.15 -8.59
N SER A 218 8.49 -2.15 -8.18
CA SER A 218 8.66 -2.81 -6.87
C SER A 218 8.49 -4.33 -6.96
N MET A 219 8.54 -5.00 -5.82
CA MET A 219 8.22 -6.43 -5.70
C MET A 219 6.77 -6.77 -6.10
N VAL A 220 5.88 -5.78 -6.16
CA VAL A 220 4.43 -5.94 -6.42
C VAL A 220 3.92 -5.13 -7.61
N THR A 221 4.74 -4.24 -8.16
CA THR A 221 4.42 -3.35 -9.30
C THR A 221 5.46 -3.47 -10.42
N ASN A 222 5.02 -3.86 -11.63
CA ASN A 222 5.89 -4.07 -12.79
C ASN A 222 5.74 -2.98 -13.88
N ASP A 223 6.58 -3.02 -14.92
CA ASP A 223 6.55 -1.99 -15.97
C ASP A 223 5.24 -1.99 -16.76
N ALA A 224 4.66 -3.18 -17.00
CA ALA A 224 3.35 -3.31 -17.61
C ALA A 224 2.22 -2.65 -16.77
N GLY A 225 2.29 -2.75 -15.43
CA GLY A 225 1.36 -2.07 -14.51
C GLY A 225 1.49 -0.56 -14.56
N ILE A 226 2.72 -0.04 -14.56
CA ILE A 226 3.02 1.39 -14.66
C ILE A 226 2.54 1.96 -16.01
N ASP A 227 2.81 1.27 -17.11
CA ASP A 227 2.32 1.66 -18.44
C ASP A 227 0.79 1.64 -18.51
N TRP A 228 0.14 0.63 -17.91
CA TRP A 228 -1.31 0.56 -17.87
C TRP A 228 -1.93 1.73 -17.09
N LEU A 229 -1.35 2.12 -15.94
CA LEU A 229 -1.78 3.30 -15.19
C LEU A 229 -1.72 4.58 -16.04
N GLY A 230 -0.67 4.74 -16.86
CA GLY A 230 -0.55 5.88 -17.78
C GLY A 230 -1.61 5.90 -18.87
N ARG A 231 -2.03 4.73 -19.37
CA ARG A 231 -3.11 4.63 -20.37
C ARG A 231 -4.49 4.85 -19.74
N HIS A 232 -4.68 4.39 -18.51
CA HIS A 232 -5.93 4.50 -17.77
C HIS A 232 -6.19 5.94 -17.29
N PHE A 233 -5.13 6.66 -16.92
CA PHE A 233 -5.18 8.07 -16.52
C PHE A 233 -4.53 9.00 -17.55
N PRO A 234 -5.10 9.17 -18.77
CA PRO A 234 -4.46 9.90 -19.87
C PRO A 234 -4.25 11.39 -19.60
N ASP A 235 -4.98 11.97 -18.64
CA ASP A 235 -4.85 13.38 -18.22
C ASP A 235 -3.84 13.59 -17.09
N HIS A 236 -3.15 12.52 -16.66
CA HIS A 236 -2.12 12.53 -15.62
C HIS A 236 -0.75 12.27 -16.21
N ARG A 237 0.28 12.65 -15.45
CA ARG A 237 1.69 12.39 -15.76
C ARG A 237 2.16 11.28 -14.83
N ILE A 238 2.53 10.14 -15.40
CA ILE A 238 3.12 9.04 -14.65
C ILE A 238 4.64 9.21 -14.62
N HIS A 239 5.20 9.30 -13.42
CA HIS A 239 6.63 9.36 -13.18
C HIS A 239 7.07 8.03 -12.60
N LYS A 240 7.67 7.16 -13.42
CA LYS A 240 8.29 5.94 -12.93
C LYS A 240 9.51 6.30 -12.09
N VAL A 241 9.56 5.80 -10.86
CA VAL A 241 10.69 6.01 -9.95
C VAL A 241 11.29 4.69 -9.50
N GLY A 242 12.57 4.75 -9.11
CA GLY A 242 13.30 3.64 -8.52
C GLY A 242 14.02 4.07 -7.25
N ARG A 243 14.25 3.13 -6.34
CA ARG A 243 14.89 3.35 -5.05
C ARG A 243 16.03 2.36 -4.87
N ARG A 244 17.10 2.82 -4.22
CA ARG A 244 18.14 1.93 -3.73
C ARG A 244 17.65 1.22 -2.47
N GLU A 245 16.90 0.14 -2.68
CA GLU A 245 16.31 -0.71 -1.64
C GLU A 245 16.36 -2.17 -2.08
N LEU A 246 16.69 -3.08 -1.16
CA LEU A 246 16.86 -4.50 -1.49
C LEU A 246 15.56 -5.20 -1.88
N LEU A 247 14.46 -4.89 -1.21
CA LEU A 247 13.16 -5.52 -1.46
C LEU A 247 12.07 -4.43 -1.30
N PRO A 248 11.88 -3.57 -2.30
CA PRO A 248 10.92 -2.47 -2.19
C PRO A 248 9.48 -2.99 -2.24
N TRP A 249 8.72 -2.61 -1.23
CA TRP A 249 7.27 -2.67 -1.19
C TRP A 249 6.75 -1.29 -0.86
N HIS A 250 5.91 -0.76 -1.75
CA HIS A 250 5.17 0.48 -1.56
C HIS A 250 6.07 1.72 -1.42
N MET A 251 5.47 2.90 -1.55
CA MET A 251 6.18 4.19 -1.52
C MET A 251 5.91 5.03 -0.28
N ASP A 252 4.92 4.64 0.53
CA ASP A 252 4.42 5.38 1.69
C ASP A 252 5.35 5.38 2.92
N THR A 253 6.50 4.70 2.82
CA THR A 253 7.63 4.82 3.76
C THR A 253 8.90 5.37 3.08
N THR A 254 8.72 6.00 1.93
CA THR A 254 9.82 6.40 1.04
C THR A 254 9.68 7.84 0.57
N LEU A 255 8.53 8.24 0.05
CA LEU A 255 8.25 9.59 -0.41
C LEU A 255 6.86 10.00 0.08
N ILE A 256 6.78 11.09 0.84
CA ILE A 256 5.53 11.52 1.46
C ILE A 256 5.36 13.02 1.24
N PRO A 257 4.42 13.43 0.38
CA PRO A 257 4.10 14.84 0.28
C PRO A 257 3.36 15.34 1.51
N LEU A 258 3.75 16.52 2.00
CA LEU A 258 3.16 17.13 3.19
C LEU A 258 2.18 18.25 2.85
N ARG A 259 2.53 19.07 1.86
CA ARG A 259 1.73 20.20 1.36
C ARG A 259 2.33 20.66 0.02
N PRO A 260 1.67 21.56 -0.75
CA PRO A 260 2.27 22.09 -1.96
C PRO A 260 3.65 22.70 -1.69
N GLY A 261 4.67 22.19 -2.38
CA GLY A 261 6.06 22.65 -2.26
C GLY A 261 6.86 22.05 -1.10
N LEU A 262 6.33 21.08 -0.34
CA LEU A 262 7.05 20.42 0.75
C LEU A 262 6.72 18.92 0.83
N GLY A 263 7.75 18.10 0.82
CA GLY A 263 7.65 16.65 1.06
C GLY A 263 8.81 16.14 1.92
N ILE A 264 8.69 14.89 2.37
CA ILE A 264 9.77 14.16 3.03
C ILE A 264 10.16 12.93 2.23
N ILE A 265 11.45 12.60 2.25
CA ILE A 265 12.02 11.41 1.62
C ILE A 265 12.78 10.58 2.65
N ASN A 266 12.78 9.26 2.47
CA ASN A 266 13.55 8.36 3.30
C ASN A 266 15.05 8.48 2.98
N PRO A 267 15.90 8.87 3.94
CA PRO A 267 17.34 9.09 3.70
C PRO A 267 18.10 7.80 3.37
N THR A 268 17.55 6.63 3.69
CA THR A 268 18.20 5.33 3.44
C THR A 268 17.75 4.66 2.15
N ARG A 269 16.76 5.23 1.46
CA ARG A 269 16.25 4.76 0.18
C ARG A 269 16.38 5.85 -0.88
N PRO A 270 17.62 6.28 -1.21
CA PRO A 270 17.79 7.35 -2.17
C PRO A 270 17.26 6.94 -3.56
N PRO A 271 16.78 7.90 -4.37
CA PRO A 271 16.44 7.66 -5.77
C PRO A 271 17.63 7.07 -6.54
N LEU A 272 17.35 6.16 -7.49
CA LEU A 272 18.40 5.53 -8.33
C LEU A 272 19.03 6.51 -9.33
N ASP A 273 18.31 7.56 -9.68
CA ASP A 273 18.76 8.64 -10.56
C ASP A 273 18.31 10.00 -10.01
N LYS A 274 18.70 11.08 -10.70
CA LYS A 274 18.38 12.45 -10.28
C LYS A 274 17.08 12.98 -10.87
N VAL A 275 16.40 12.27 -11.76
CA VAL A 275 15.27 12.80 -12.54
C VAL A 275 14.15 13.29 -11.62
N GLU A 276 13.83 12.52 -10.58
CA GLU A 276 12.82 12.88 -9.59
C GLU A 276 13.22 14.11 -8.75
N LEU A 277 14.45 14.13 -8.23
CA LEU A 277 14.93 15.25 -7.40
C LEU A 277 15.05 16.53 -8.22
N ASP A 278 15.56 16.45 -9.45
CA ASP A 278 15.61 17.55 -10.40
C ASP A 278 14.20 18.05 -10.75
N PHE A 279 13.20 17.14 -10.81
CA PHE A 279 11.81 17.52 -11.04
C PHE A 279 11.27 18.32 -9.86
N PHE A 280 11.51 17.88 -8.63
CA PHE A 280 11.11 18.63 -7.44
C PHE A 280 11.80 20.00 -7.36
N GLU A 281 13.11 20.05 -7.56
CA GLU A 281 13.88 21.30 -7.54
C GLU A 281 13.38 22.30 -8.58
N LYS A 282 13.13 21.87 -9.83
CA LYS A 282 12.61 22.72 -10.90
C LYS A 282 11.21 23.28 -10.65
N ASN A 283 10.46 22.68 -9.72
CA ASN A 283 9.10 23.08 -9.37
C ASN A 283 9.03 23.68 -7.95
N ASP A 284 10.15 24.14 -7.40
CA ASP A 284 10.24 24.79 -6.09
C ASP A 284 9.72 23.92 -4.93
N TRP A 285 9.91 22.60 -5.02
CA TRP A 285 9.64 21.69 -3.91
C TRP A 285 10.86 21.55 -3.00
N GLU A 286 10.63 21.78 -1.72
CA GLU A 286 11.56 21.40 -0.65
C GLU A 286 11.31 19.93 -0.28
N ILE A 287 12.33 19.09 -0.47
CA ILE A 287 12.28 17.67 -0.08
C ILE A 287 13.24 17.46 1.09
N LEU A 288 12.68 17.21 2.27
CA LEU A 288 13.44 17.02 3.50
C LEU A 288 13.69 15.54 3.76
N GLU A 289 14.82 15.22 4.37
CA GLU A 289 15.07 13.87 4.86
C GLU A 289 14.23 13.60 6.13
N ALA A 290 13.54 12.46 6.16
CA ALA A 290 12.80 12.03 7.33
C ALA A 290 13.77 11.71 8.51
N PRO A 291 13.41 12.07 9.75
CA PRO A 291 14.20 11.68 10.91
C PRO A 291 14.19 10.16 11.09
N LYS A 292 15.27 9.62 11.66
CA LYS A 292 15.33 8.20 12.03
C LYS A 292 14.27 7.89 13.09
N SER A 293 13.61 6.73 12.95
CA SER A 293 12.69 6.20 13.96
C SER A 293 13.30 6.17 15.35
N LEU A 294 12.48 6.52 16.35
CA LEU A 294 12.78 6.42 17.77
C LEU A 294 12.56 5.01 18.33
N LEU A 295 11.92 4.12 17.58
CA LEU A 295 11.67 2.75 17.99
C LEU A 295 12.99 1.97 18.18
N GLU A 296 13.21 1.46 19.40
CA GLU A 296 14.43 0.73 19.74
C GLU A 296 14.36 -0.77 19.39
N LYS A 297 13.16 -1.34 19.35
CA LYS A 297 12.91 -2.77 19.09
C LYS A 297 11.67 -2.97 18.22
N LYS A 298 11.77 -3.83 17.21
CA LYS A 298 10.60 -4.26 16.43
C LYS A 298 9.64 -5.10 17.27
N TYR A 299 8.36 -4.97 16.97
CA TYR A 299 7.34 -5.85 17.51
C TYR A 299 7.39 -7.22 16.82
N PRO A 300 7.07 -8.32 17.51
CA PRO A 300 7.00 -9.64 16.90
C PRO A 300 6.03 -9.64 15.71
N LEU A 301 6.38 -10.36 14.64
CA LEU A 301 5.60 -10.43 13.39
C LEU A 301 5.43 -9.08 12.67
N ASP A 302 6.29 -8.10 12.94
CA ASP A 302 6.32 -6.84 12.17
C ASP A 302 7.02 -7.04 10.82
N PHE A 303 6.24 -6.89 9.75
CA PHE A 303 6.67 -7.06 8.37
C PHE A 303 7.35 -5.83 7.79
N CYS A 304 7.19 -4.68 8.43
CA CYS A 304 7.59 -3.41 7.85
C CYS A 304 8.98 -3.01 8.33
N SER A 305 9.58 -2.03 7.65
CA SER A 305 10.82 -1.43 8.12
C SER A 305 10.56 -0.47 9.28
N TRP A 306 11.62 -0.06 9.99
CA TRP A 306 11.58 1.00 11.00
C TRP A 306 11.06 2.35 10.44
N TRP A 307 10.99 2.49 9.12
CA TRP A 307 10.46 3.67 8.45
C TRP A 307 8.93 3.75 8.44
N LEU A 308 8.19 2.84 9.10
CA LEU A 308 6.79 3.10 9.42
C LEU A 308 6.62 4.40 10.23
N SER A 309 7.64 4.82 10.98
CA SER A 309 7.72 6.12 11.64
C SER A 309 7.40 7.32 10.74
N MET A 310 7.77 7.25 9.45
CA MET A 310 7.43 8.31 8.49
C MET A 310 6.10 8.07 7.78
N ASN A 311 5.51 6.87 7.80
CA ASN A 311 4.19 6.57 7.21
C ASN A 311 3.09 7.33 7.96
N THR A 312 2.91 8.57 7.54
CA THR A 312 2.12 9.58 8.23
C THR A 312 0.88 9.93 7.41
N LEU A 313 -0.18 10.34 8.09
CA LEU A 313 -1.40 10.80 7.43
C LEU A 313 -1.51 12.32 7.57
N VAL A 314 -1.41 13.03 6.45
CA VAL A 314 -1.70 14.47 6.42
C VAL A 314 -3.22 14.66 6.43
N LEU A 315 -3.72 15.46 7.38
CA LEU A 315 -5.14 15.79 7.47
C LEU A 315 -5.48 17.07 6.71
N ASP A 316 -4.54 18.01 6.67
CA ASP A 316 -4.60 19.27 5.94
C ASP A 316 -3.17 19.84 5.84
N PRO A 317 -2.92 20.93 5.07
CA PRO A 317 -1.57 21.47 4.86
C PRO A 317 -0.84 21.99 6.13
N LYS A 318 -1.48 21.93 7.30
CA LYS A 318 -0.96 22.34 8.61
C LYS A 318 -1.07 21.25 9.69
N THR A 319 -1.64 20.10 9.38
CA THR A 319 -1.91 19.04 10.35
C THR A 319 -1.47 17.69 9.80
N ILE A 320 -0.58 17.02 10.52
CA ILE A 320 -0.13 15.66 10.23
C ILE A 320 -0.37 14.75 11.44
N CYS A 321 -0.78 13.52 11.18
CA CYS A 321 -0.82 12.45 12.16
C CYS A 321 0.48 11.65 12.08
N VAL A 322 1.13 11.54 13.23
CA VAL A 322 2.35 10.77 13.44
C VAL A 322 2.13 9.79 14.60
N GLU A 323 2.93 8.74 14.65
CA GLU A 323 2.91 7.80 15.76
C GLU A 323 3.37 8.51 17.05
N ALA A 324 2.73 8.23 18.19
CA ALA A 324 2.89 9.02 19.42
C ALA A 324 4.28 8.85 20.08
N SER A 325 4.96 7.73 19.84
CA SER A 325 6.34 7.50 20.29
C SER A 325 7.39 8.10 19.35
N GLU A 326 6.99 8.69 18.22
CA GLU A 326 7.86 9.33 17.24
C GLU A 326 7.86 10.88 17.35
N THR A 327 7.30 11.46 18.43
CA THR A 327 7.21 12.92 18.67
C THR A 327 8.18 13.48 19.69
#